data_AF-A0A9W8XSL4-F1
#
_entry.id   AF-A0A9W8XSL4-F1
#
_cell.length_a   1.000
_cell.length_b   1.000
_cell.length_c   1.000
_cell.angle_alpha   90.00
_cell.angle_beta   90.00
_cell.angle_gamma   90.00
#
_symmetry.space_group_name_H-M   'P 1'
#
loop_
_entity.id
_entity.type
_entity.pdbx_description
1 polymer ?
#
loop_
_entity_poly.entity_id
_entity_poly.type
_entity_poly.pdbx_seq_one_letter_code
_entity_poly.pdbx_strand_id
1 'polypeptide(L)'
;MIPQYYTTDTKDGLTYQSGSDKTVRGAFASNGKLANTKDTNYRAINSDWPVFGYASDLGTVGGAQATSTLFSIGLYQEEAIQFLGKDGDEILPSLWKSYFSDDVAAMSFFHTDFDQSNELTSSFDDQVDKDSKAAAGDDYAILTTLAARQTLGATQLVGTEERHFLFLKEISSNGNTQTIDVIYPATPFLYYANPDLVKLLLDPHFENQESGHYPNKWAIHDLGTHYPNATGHADGGDEHMPVEECGNNIIMGEHSYPVISDLTSMLTIETVLKYAQTASDNDYLKQHYPILKQWVEYLVEDSLYPSEQLSTDDFAGHLANQTNLGLKGIIGIAAFAEIANLTGESADAENYTSIAKDYIAKWETLGVNSNATLPHSILTYNNVSTHGLLYNLYNDKLVGTNLVPQHIYDDQSAFYLTIANTYGVDLDTRNEGWTKGDWEIFCAAIASDETRDMFISKYARWVNETPSPNPFSDLYMTGSGEQVPGINFRARPVVGGGFCAVGFVGLRRG
;
A
#
# COMPACT_ATOMS: atom_id res chain seq x y z
N MET A 1 17.46 21.05 5.39
CA MET A 1 17.73 20.57 6.76
C MET A 1 16.39 20.16 7.35
N ILE A 2 16.29 19.05 8.08
CA ILE A 2 15.04 18.62 8.73
C ILE A 2 15.18 18.88 10.24
N PRO A 3 14.69 20.01 10.76
CA PRO A 3 14.59 20.24 12.20
C PRO A 3 13.95 19.07 12.94
N GLN A 4 14.52 18.74 14.10
CA GLN A 4 13.98 17.75 15.01
C GLN A 4 13.69 18.44 16.34
N TYR A 5 12.47 18.25 16.85
CA TYR A 5 12.05 18.78 18.13
C TYR A 5 11.77 17.66 19.10
N TYR A 6 12.17 17.89 20.34
CA TYR A 6 11.76 17.09 21.48
C TYR A 6 11.16 18.03 22.51
N THR A 7 9.92 17.76 22.93
CA THR A 7 9.08 18.69 23.71
C THR A 7 8.44 17.96 24.89
N THR A 8 8.27 18.68 25.99
CA THR A 8 7.53 18.26 27.20
C THR A 8 7.08 19.53 27.95
N ASP A 9 6.04 19.41 28.75
CA ASP A 9 5.61 20.48 29.64
C ASP A 9 6.69 20.85 30.67
N THR A 10 6.83 22.15 30.95
CA THR A 10 7.64 22.61 32.07
C THR A 10 6.93 22.27 33.38
N LYS A 11 7.62 21.56 34.27
CA LYS A 11 7.13 21.22 35.61
C LYS A 11 8.25 21.08 36.63
N ASP A 12 7.89 21.08 37.91
CA ASP A 12 8.84 20.79 38.99
C ASP A 12 9.47 19.41 38.78
N GLY A 13 10.78 19.34 38.98
CA GLY A 13 11.55 18.11 38.76
C GLY A 13 11.93 17.82 37.30
N LEU A 14 11.48 18.63 36.32
CA LEU A 14 12.01 18.57 34.96
C LEU A 14 13.40 19.22 34.91
N THR A 15 14.35 18.50 34.30
CA THR A 15 15.67 19.03 33.94
C THR A 15 16.00 18.70 32.49
N TYR A 16 16.83 19.51 31.86
CA TYR A 16 17.24 19.32 30.46
C TYR A 16 18.74 19.51 30.27
N GLN A 17 19.30 18.94 29.21
CA GLN A 17 20.68 19.22 28.81
C GLN A 17 20.93 18.87 27.35
N SER A 18 21.59 19.77 26.60
CA SER A 18 22.35 19.37 25.40
C SER A 18 23.84 19.30 25.72
N GLY A 19 24.55 18.39 25.03
CA GLY A 19 25.97 18.13 25.25
C GLY A 19 26.44 16.85 24.57
N SER A 20 27.63 16.37 24.94
CA SER A 20 28.08 15.05 24.48
C SER A 20 27.32 13.93 25.18
N ASP A 21 27.07 12.83 24.48
CA ASP A 21 26.39 11.63 24.98
C ASP A 21 26.93 11.17 26.34
N LYS A 22 28.25 11.12 26.51
CA LYS A 22 28.92 10.76 27.77
C LYS A 22 28.58 11.73 28.91
N THR A 23 28.55 13.02 28.62
CA THR A 23 28.28 14.06 29.62
C THR A 23 26.81 14.03 30.04
N VAL A 24 25.90 14.04 29.07
CA VAL A 24 24.44 14.10 29.33
C VAL A 24 23.96 12.81 30.00
N ARG A 25 24.32 11.64 29.46
CA ARG A 25 23.97 10.34 30.06
C ARG A 25 24.64 10.16 31.42
N GLY A 26 25.90 10.58 31.55
CA GLY A 26 26.66 10.52 32.81
C GLY A 26 26.06 11.39 33.91
N ALA A 27 25.57 12.59 33.57
CA ALA A 27 24.89 13.48 34.51
C ALA A 27 23.63 12.83 35.08
N PHE A 28 22.79 12.25 34.22
CA PHE A 28 21.59 11.53 34.65
C PHE A 28 21.93 10.28 35.47
N ALA A 29 22.86 9.44 35.00
CA ALA A 29 23.26 8.22 35.70
C ALA A 29 23.81 8.50 37.12
N SER A 30 24.50 9.63 37.30
CA SER A 30 25.10 9.99 38.60
C SER A 30 24.13 10.65 39.56
N ASN A 31 23.15 11.40 39.04
CA ASN A 31 22.36 12.34 39.87
C ASN A 31 20.84 12.17 39.75
N GLY A 32 20.35 11.33 38.84
CA GLY A 32 18.93 11.22 38.48
C GLY A 32 18.35 12.46 37.79
N LYS A 33 19.20 13.44 37.44
CA LYS A 33 18.80 14.72 36.84
C LYS A 33 19.89 15.28 35.92
N LEU A 34 19.50 16.25 35.10
CA LEU A 34 20.36 16.94 34.14
C LEU A 34 20.76 18.34 34.64
N ALA A 35 21.74 18.95 33.96
CA ALA A 35 22.38 20.19 34.41
C ALA A 35 21.61 21.49 34.10
N ASN A 36 20.51 21.45 33.35
CA ASN A 36 19.79 22.63 32.83
C ASN A 36 20.65 23.55 31.95
N THR A 37 21.52 22.94 31.13
CA THR A 37 22.46 23.66 30.27
C THR A 37 22.21 23.40 28.79
N LYS A 38 22.59 24.35 27.95
CA LYS A 38 22.59 24.21 26.49
C LYS A 38 24.03 24.21 26.01
N ASP A 39 24.42 23.16 25.28
CA ASP A 39 25.69 23.15 24.57
C ASP A 39 25.61 24.07 23.35
N THR A 40 26.57 24.99 23.26
CA THR A 40 26.73 25.93 22.14
C THR A 40 27.91 25.58 21.24
N ASN A 41 28.62 24.48 21.54
CA ASN A 41 29.73 23.97 20.74
C ASN A 41 29.23 22.99 19.66
N TYR A 42 28.88 23.54 18.50
CA TYR A 42 28.44 22.78 17.33
C TYR A 42 29.55 21.88 16.78
N ARG A 43 29.21 20.62 16.49
CA ARG A 43 30.15 19.59 16.03
C ARG A 43 29.45 18.53 15.18
N ALA A 44 30.24 17.73 14.45
CA ALA A 44 29.75 16.62 13.65
C ALA A 44 29.09 15.54 14.53
N ILE A 45 28.09 14.83 13.98
CA ILE A 45 27.30 13.83 14.73
C ILE A 45 28.13 12.68 15.32
N ASN A 46 29.29 12.40 14.73
CA ASN A 46 30.21 11.34 15.17
C ASN A 46 31.33 11.85 16.10
N SER A 47 31.34 13.13 16.47
CA SER A 47 32.32 13.74 17.36
C SER A 47 31.63 14.14 18.67
N ASP A 48 32.05 13.57 19.80
CA ASP A 48 31.44 13.79 21.12
C ASP A 48 29.91 13.83 21.02
N TRP A 49 29.34 12.70 20.60
CA TRP A 49 28.01 12.58 19.98
C TRP A 49 27.03 13.58 20.58
N PRO A 50 26.64 14.62 19.82
CA PRO A 50 25.76 15.65 20.35
C PRO A 50 24.39 15.03 20.61
N VAL A 51 23.94 15.13 21.85
CA VAL A 51 22.62 14.67 22.28
C VAL A 51 21.89 15.81 22.98
N PHE A 52 20.57 15.69 23.01
CA PHE A 52 19.69 16.49 23.85
C PHE A 52 18.85 15.54 24.70
N GLY A 53 18.64 15.87 25.97
CA GLY A 53 17.87 15.06 26.90
C GLY A 53 16.97 15.88 27.79
N TYR A 54 15.81 15.30 28.12
CA TYR A 54 14.97 15.69 29.25
C TYR A 54 15.02 14.59 30.30
N ALA A 55 14.96 14.98 31.57
CA ALA A 55 14.79 14.09 32.71
C ALA A 55 13.69 14.65 33.61
N SER A 56 12.65 13.85 33.84
CA SER A 56 11.52 14.20 34.70
C SER A 56 11.59 13.37 35.97
N ASP A 57 11.76 14.02 37.11
CA ASP A 57 11.61 13.37 38.42
C ASP A 57 10.12 13.13 38.72
N LEU A 58 9.73 11.87 38.90
CA LEU A 58 8.35 11.48 39.26
C LEU A 58 8.16 11.35 40.77
N GLY A 59 9.21 11.58 41.57
CA GLY A 59 9.21 11.39 43.00
C GLY A 59 9.08 9.92 43.40
N THR A 60 8.43 9.67 44.54
CA THR A 60 8.14 8.32 45.02
C THR A 60 6.84 7.81 44.39
N VAL A 61 6.95 6.78 43.56
CA VAL A 61 5.80 6.09 42.94
C VAL A 61 5.32 4.91 43.79
N GLY A 62 4.06 4.48 43.61
CA GLY A 62 3.46 3.35 44.35
C GLY A 62 2.20 3.70 45.18
N GLY A 63 1.73 4.94 45.10
CA GLY A 63 0.42 5.34 45.63
C GLY A 63 -0.75 4.95 44.71
N ALA A 64 -1.97 5.30 45.12
CA ALA A 64 -3.19 4.99 44.36
C ALA A 64 -3.40 5.90 43.13
N GLN A 65 -2.71 7.04 43.05
CA GLN A 65 -2.80 7.97 41.92
C GLN A 65 -1.65 7.75 40.95
N ALA A 66 -1.97 7.67 39.66
CA ALA A 66 -0.97 7.64 38.60
C ALA A 66 -0.30 9.01 38.45
N THR A 67 0.99 9.02 38.12
CA THR A 67 1.74 10.21 37.69
C THR A 67 2.27 9.98 36.28
N SER A 68 2.26 11.02 35.45
CA SER A 68 2.68 10.92 34.05
C SER A 68 3.51 12.14 33.61
N THR A 69 4.26 11.95 32.53
CA THR A 69 4.94 13.00 31.79
C THR A 69 4.71 12.75 30.31
N LEU A 70 4.20 13.73 29.59
CA LEU A 70 4.04 13.66 28.14
C LEU A 70 5.32 14.15 27.45
N PHE A 71 5.83 13.36 26.53
CA PHE A 71 6.90 13.75 25.62
C PHE A 71 6.40 13.69 24.19
N SER A 72 6.81 14.64 23.38
CA SER A 72 6.46 14.68 21.96
C SER A 72 7.73 14.86 21.12
N ILE A 73 7.78 14.16 19.99
CA ILE A 73 8.88 14.22 19.02
C ILE A 73 8.29 14.71 17.70
N GLY A 74 8.93 15.68 17.08
CA GLY A 74 8.54 16.20 15.77
C GLY A 74 9.71 16.24 14.80
N LEU A 75 9.44 15.90 13.55
CA LEU A 75 10.37 15.98 12.43
C LEU A 75 9.74 16.91 11.39
N TYR A 76 10.37 18.07 11.14
CA TYR A 76 9.79 19.10 10.28
C TYR A 76 10.62 19.24 9.03
N GLN A 77 10.12 18.67 7.93
CA GLN A 77 10.66 18.92 6.61
C GLN A 77 9.84 20.04 5.97
N GLU A 78 10.49 21.13 5.56
CA GLU A 78 9.80 22.24 4.92
C GLU A 78 9.62 22.03 3.42
N GLU A 79 10.69 21.68 2.72
CA GLU A 79 10.73 21.33 1.30
C GLU A 79 10.57 19.81 1.18
N ALA A 80 9.38 19.36 0.84
CA ALA A 80 9.00 17.95 0.96
C ALA A 80 9.45 17.12 -0.25
N ILE A 81 9.09 17.56 -1.46
CA ILE A 81 9.25 16.80 -2.70
C ILE A 81 9.71 17.74 -3.82
N GLN A 82 10.67 17.32 -4.63
CA GLN A 82 10.92 17.92 -5.94
C GLN A 82 10.00 17.23 -6.95
N PHE A 83 9.11 17.96 -7.63
CA PHE A 83 8.09 17.40 -8.50
C PHE A 83 8.14 18.03 -9.89
N LEU A 84 8.12 17.20 -10.94
CA LEU A 84 7.90 17.66 -12.31
C LEU A 84 6.39 17.59 -12.60
N GLY A 85 5.69 18.69 -12.32
CA GLY A 85 4.26 18.81 -12.56
C GLY A 85 3.93 19.44 -13.92
N LYS A 86 2.70 19.94 -14.04
CA LYS A 86 2.19 20.54 -15.27
C LYS A 86 2.99 21.75 -15.76
N ASP A 87 3.41 22.60 -14.84
CA ASP A 87 4.10 23.85 -15.15
C ASP A 87 5.64 23.72 -15.13
N GLY A 88 6.16 22.50 -14.98
CA GLY A 88 7.59 22.19 -14.90
C GLY A 88 8.05 21.77 -13.50
N ASP A 89 9.36 21.80 -13.27
CA ASP A 89 9.97 21.44 -11.99
C ASP A 89 9.63 22.45 -10.90
N GLU A 90 9.16 21.95 -9.76
CA GLU A 90 8.93 22.73 -8.55
C GLU A 90 9.35 21.96 -7.29
N ILE A 91 9.59 22.70 -6.21
CA ILE A 91 9.80 22.12 -4.87
C ILE A 91 8.52 22.37 -4.08
N LEU A 92 7.78 21.30 -3.82
CA LEU A 92 6.54 21.36 -3.07
C LEU A 92 6.83 21.38 -1.56
N PRO A 93 6.20 22.27 -0.78
CA PRO A 93 6.36 22.30 0.66
C PRO A 93 5.59 21.16 1.34
N SER A 94 5.94 20.79 2.58
CA SER A 94 5.06 19.93 3.37
C SER A 94 3.75 20.66 3.69
N LEU A 95 2.62 19.96 3.60
CA LEU A 95 1.28 20.56 3.73
C LEU A 95 1.06 21.30 5.07
N TRP A 96 1.72 20.87 6.15
CA TRP A 96 1.61 21.52 7.46
C TRP A 96 1.97 23.02 7.41
N LYS A 97 2.80 23.46 6.46
CA LYS A 97 3.17 24.88 6.29
C LYS A 97 2.01 25.79 5.90
N SER A 98 0.91 25.24 5.39
CA SER A 98 -0.32 26.00 5.16
C SER A 98 -1.10 26.29 6.44
N TYR A 99 -0.91 25.49 7.49
CA TYR A 99 -1.69 25.57 8.72
C TYR A 99 -0.93 26.19 9.91
N PHE A 100 0.41 26.19 9.85
CA PHE A 100 1.25 26.72 10.93
C PHE A 100 2.28 27.70 10.42
N SER A 101 2.56 28.75 11.19
CA SER A 101 3.52 29.80 10.83
C SER A 101 4.97 29.33 10.80
N ASP A 102 5.31 28.35 11.65
CA ASP A 102 6.63 27.75 11.78
C ASP A 102 6.53 26.36 12.45
N ASP A 103 7.66 25.67 12.50
CA ASP A 103 7.82 24.34 13.08
C ASP A 103 7.56 24.33 14.60
N VAL A 104 7.88 25.40 15.32
CA VAL A 104 7.60 25.54 16.76
C VAL A 104 6.10 25.64 17.02
N ALA A 105 5.36 26.39 16.20
CA ALA A 105 3.90 26.50 16.30
C ALA A 105 3.22 25.15 16.03
N ALA A 106 3.67 24.44 14.98
CA ALA A 106 3.17 23.10 14.67
C ALA A 106 3.47 22.09 15.81
N MET A 107 4.68 22.13 16.38
CA MET A 107 5.08 21.27 17.50
C MET A 107 4.29 21.58 18.77
N SER A 108 4.07 22.86 19.05
CA SER A 108 3.27 23.30 20.20
C SER A 108 1.83 22.80 20.05
N PHE A 109 1.22 22.96 18.88
CA PHE A 109 -0.13 22.47 18.60
C PHE A 109 -0.22 20.96 18.84
N PHE A 110 0.66 20.17 18.20
CA PHE A 110 0.69 18.71 18.36
C PHE A 110 0.86 18.26 19.81
N HIS A 111 1.73 18.93 20.59
CA HIS A 111 1.94 18.59 22.00
C HIS A 111 0.68 18.83 22.84
N THR A 112 0.01 19.97 22.63
CA THR A 112 -1.16 20.37 23.42
C THR A 112 -2.46 19.67 22.98
N ASP A 113 -2.50 19.13 21.77
CA ASP A 113 -3.65 18.41 21.21
C ASP A 113 -3.63 16.91 21.54
N PHE A 114 -2.71 16.46 22.42
CA PHE A 114 -2.50 15.04 22.73
C PHE A 114 -3.79 14.30 23.09
N ASP A 115 -4.65 14.86 23.94
CA ASP A 115 -5.88 14.19 24.37
C ASP A 115 -6.83 13.93 23.20
N GLN A 116 -7.01 14.92 22.32
CA GLN A 116 -7.86 14.82 21.14
C GLN A 116 -7.27 13.85 20.11
N SER A 117 -5.98 13.97 19.84
CA SER A 117 -5.24 13.06 18.94
C SER A 117 -5.25 11.62 19.45
N ASN A 118 -5.11 11.41 20.76
CA ASN A 118 -5.19 10.09 21.39
C ASN A 118 -6.61 9.50 21.32
N GLU A 119 -7.65 10.31 21.50
CA GLU A 119 -9.05 9.87 21.35
C GLU A 119 -9.35 9.44 19.90
N LEU A 120 -8.94 10.23 18.92
CA LEU A 120 -9.16 9.92 17.50
C LEU A 120 -8.41 8.66 17.06
N THR A 121 -7.15 8.53 17.45
CA THR A 121 -6.34 7.36 17.11
C THR A 121 -6.80 6.10 17.83
N SER A 122 -7.20 6.19 19.11
CA SER A 122 -7.77 5.04 19.83
C SER A 122 -9.10 4.59 19.22
N SER A 123 -9.95 5.54 18.81
CA SER A 123 -11.23 5.22 18.15
C SER A 123 -11.01 4.53 16.80
N PHE A 124 -10.01 4.96 16.03
CA PHE A 124 -9.65 4.30 14.77
C PHE A 124 -9.05 2.91 14.99
N ASP A 125 -8.14 2.74 15.96
CA ASP A 125 -7.57 1.44 16.31
C ASP A 125 -8.66 0.44 16.76
N ASP A 126 -9.62 0.88 17.59
CA ASP A 126 -10.79 0.09 18.01
C ASP A 126 -11.70 -0.30 16.82
N GLN A 127 -11.87 0.61 15.86
CA GLN A 127 -12.66 0.35 14.66
C GLN A 127 -11.98 -0.70 13.76
N VAL A 128 -10.67 -0.58 13.52
CA VAL A 128 -9.88 -1.56 12.76
C VAL A 128 -9.96 -2.94 13.41
N ASP A 129 -9.74 -3.05 14.72
CA ASP A 129 -9.79 -4.32 15.45
C ASP A 129 -11.18 -4.97 15.32
N LYS A 130 -12.24 -4.20 15.58
CA LYS A 130 -13.62 -4.68 15.52
C LYS A 130 -14.01 -5.16 14.12
N ASP A 131 -13.74 -4.36 13.09
CA ASP A 131 -14.13 -4.68 11.72
C ASP A 131 -13.34 -5.89 11.18
N SER A 132 -12.06 -5.99 11.54
CA SER A 132 -11.23 -7.13 11.16
C SER A 132 -11.70 -8.43 11.82
N LYS A 133 -12.03 -8.39 13.12
CA LYS A 133 -12.60 -9.56 13.82
C LYS A 133 -13.94 -9.96 13.24
N ALA A 134 -14.79 -8.99 12.89
CA ALA A 134 -16.06 -9.27 12.22
C ALA A 134 -15.85 -9.90 10.83
N ALA A 135 -14.78 -9.53 10.14
CA ALA A 135 -14.48 -10.02 8.81
C ALA A 135 -13.96 -11.46 8.76
N ALA A 136 -12.96 -11.79 9.58
CA ALA A 136 -12.33 -13.11 9.55
C ALA A 136 -11.65 -13.52 10.88
N GLY A 137 -12.12 -12.97 12.00
CA GLY A 137 -11.69 -13.36 13.34
C GLY A 137 -10.38 -12.74 13.81
N ASP A 138 -9.89 -13.22 14.95
CA ASP A 138 -8.76 -12.62 15.68
C ASP A 138 -7.43 -12.70 14.90
N ASP A 139 -7.19 -13.80 14.18
CA ASP A 139 -6.00 -13.96 13.34
C ASP A 139 -5.93 -12.86 12.27
N TYR A 140 -7.08 -12.48 11.70
CA TYR A 140 -7.12 -11.40 10.72
C TYR A 140 -6.86 -10.03 11.35
N ALA A 141 -7.38 -9.79 12.55
CA ALA A 141 -7.14 -8.55 13.30
C ALA A 141 -5.66 -8.34 13.65
N ILE A 142 -4.89 -9.41 13.90
CA ILE A 142 -3.43 -9.32 14.09
C ILE A 142 -2.78 -8.69 12.85
N LEU A 143 -3.18 -9.12 11.65
CA LEU A 143 -2.57 -8.68 10.40
C LEU A 143 -2.91 -7.21 10.09
N THR A 144 -4.18 -6.82 10.20
CA THR A 144 -4.66 -5.48 9.83
C THR A 144 -4.20 -4.40 10.82
N THR A 145 -4.19 -4.70 12.12
CA THR A 145 -3.74 -3.73 13.15
C THR A 145 -2.25 -3.41 13.03
N LEU A 146 -1.42 -4.38 12.62
CA LEU A 146 -0.01 -4.14 12.30
C LEU A 146 0.18 -3.36 10.99
N ALA A 147 -0.61 -3.69 9.96
CA ALA A 147 -0.51 -3.07 8.65
C ALA A 147 -0.85 -1.57 8.65
N ALA A 148 -1.88 -1.15 9.39
CA ALA A 148 -2.42 0.23 9.33
C ALA A 148 -1.35 1.33 9.53
N ARG A 149 -0.55 1.21 10.59
CA ARG A 149 0.50 2.18 10.91
C ARG A 149 1.65 2.14 9.89
N GLN A 150 1.98 0.95 9.41
CA GLN A 150 3.06 0.75 8.45
C GLN A 150 2.72 1.32 7.08
N THR A 151 1.48 1.17 6.61
CA THR A 151 1.03 1.72 5.33
C THR A 151 1.09 3.25 5.33
N LEU A 152 0.52 3.91 6.35
CA LEU A 152 0.58 5.39 6.44
C LEU A 152 2.01 5.91 6.65
N GLY A 153 2.85 5.17 7.36
CA GLY A 153 4.23 5.56 7.66
C GLY A 153 5.12 5.75 6.42
N ALA A 154 4.70 5.26 5.26
CA ALA A 154 5.40 5.45 3.98
C ALA A 154 4.96 6.70 3.20
N THR A 155 3.97 7.44 3.71
CA THR A 155 3.33 8.54 2.98
C THR A 155 3.62 9.91 3.58
N GLN A 156 3.55 10.96 2.77
CA GLN A 156 3.69 12.35 3.19
C GLN A 156 2.69 13.25 2.44
N LEU A 157 1.92 14.05 3.18
CA LEU A 157 1.06 15.10 2.61
C LEU A 157 1.89 16.34 2.25
N VAL A 158 1.75 16.80 1.01
CA VAL A 158 2.65 17.76 0.36
C VAL A 158 1.83 18.77 -0.44
N GLY A 159 2.29 20.01 -0.52
CA GLY A 159 1.65 21.10 -1.26
C GLY A 159 1.09 22.19 -0.37
N THR A 160 0.10 22.93 -0.89
CA THR A 160 -0.64 23.98 -0.17
C THR A 160 -2.09 23.56 0.08
N GLU A 161 -2.82 24.33 0.87
CA GLU A 161 -4.25 24.11 1.10
C GLU A 161 -5.04 24.00 -0.22
N GLU A 162 -4.68 24.78 -1.23
CA GLU A 162 -5.36 24.82 -2.54
C GLU A 162 -4.91 23.72 -3.51
N ARG A 163 -3.66 23.25 -3.41
CA ARG A 163 -3.09 22.21 -4.27
C ARG A 163 -2.17 21.32 -3.44
N HIS A 164 -2.68 20.17 -3.05
CA HIS A 164 -1.95 19.17 -2.27
C HIS A 164 -2.05 17.79 -2.88
N PHE A 165 -1.08 16.97 -2.51
CA PHE A 165 -0.91 15.59 -2.94
C PHE A 165 -0.52 14.73 -1.74
N LEU A 166 -0.62 13.43 -1.93
CA LEU A 166 -0.02 12.44 -1.05
C LEU A 166 1.11 11.77 -1.85
N PHE A 167 2.33 11.81 -1.33
CA PHE A 167 3.46 11.10 -1.95
C PHE A 167 3.81 9.87 -1.12
N LEU A 168 4.09 8.76 -1.77
CA LEU A 168 4.54 7.51 -1.17
C LEU A 168 6.02 7.26 -1.45
N LYS A 169 6.74 6.77 -0.44
CA LYS A 169 8.09 6.23 -0.57
C LYS A 169 8.05 4.71 -0.64
N GLU A 170 8.73 4.13 -1.61
CA GLU A 170 8.99 2.69 -1.61
C GLU A 170 10.08 2.34 -0.58
N ILE A 171 9.66 1.81 0.58
CA ILE A 171 10.56 1.50 1.69
C ILE A 171 11.22 0.13 1.49
N SER A 172 12.54 0.02 1.67
CA SER A 172 13.29 -1.26 1.71
C SER A 172 13.26 -2.12 0.44
N SER A 173 12.98 -1.52 -0.73
CA SER A 173 13.33 -2.04 -2.06
C SER A 173 14.51 -1.25 -2.64
N ASN A 174 14.29 -0.43 -3.67
CA ASN A 174 15.25 0.49 -4.30
C ASN A 174 15.11 1.94 -3.82
N GLY A 175 13.99 2.32 -3.19
CA GLY A 175 13.78 3.66 -2.62
C GLY A 175 13.07 4.65 -3.55
N ASN A 176 12.42 4.15 -4.61
CA ASN A 176 11.68 4.95 -5.58
C ASN A 176 10.58 5.81 -4.94
N THR A 177 10.21 6.87 -5.65
CA THR A 177 9.14 7.81 -5.30
C THR A 177 7.90 7.46 -6.10
N GLN A 178 6.75 7.29 -5.43
CA GLN A 178 5.48 7.06 -6.09
C GLN A 178 5.51 5.86 -7.04
N THR A 179 5.93 4.69 -6.56
CA THR A 179 5.91 3.45 -7.35
C THR A 179 4.48 2.91 -7.44
N ILE A 180 3.92 2.74 -8.64
CA ILE A 180 2.52 2.36 -8.84
C ILE A 180 2.23 0.96 -8.30
N ASP A 181 3.08 -0.02 -8.59
CA ASP A 181 2.93 -1.39 -8.11
C ASP A 181 3.11 -1.54 -6.58
N VAL A 182 3.57 -0.48 -5.89
CA VAL A 182 3.58 -0.36 -4.43
C VAL A 182 2.35 0.38 -3.90
N ILE A 183 1.91 1.43 -4.60
CA ILE A 183 0.66 2.15 -4.30
C ILE A 183 -0.52 1.18 -4.40
N TYR A 184 -0.57 0.38 -5.45
CA TYR A 184 -1.65 -0.55 -5.74
C TYR A 184 -2.00 -1.47 -4.57
N PRO A 185 -1.08 -2.31 -4.04
CA PRO A 185 -1.37 -3.15 -2.89
C PRO A 185 -1.56 -2.35 -1.59
N ALA A 186 -1.14 -1.08 -1.50
CA ALA A 186 -1.45 -0.24 -0.35
C ALA A 186 -2.92 0.28 -0.37
N THR A 187 -3.55 0.34 -1.54
CA THR A 187 -4.88 0.94 -1.70
C THR A 187 -6.00 0.34 -0.86
N PRO A 188 -6.07 -0.98 -0.56
CA PRO A 188 -7.16 -1.50 0.27
C PRO A 188 -7.24 -0.84 1.65
N PHE A 189 -6.10 -0.58 2.28
CA PHE A 189 -6.07 0.17 3.54
C PHE A 189 -6.47 1.64 3.33
N LEU A 190 -5.99 2.27 2.26
CA LEU A 190 -6.27 3.69 2.01
C LEU A 190 -7.76 3.92 1.73
N TYR A 191 -8.41 3.07 0.95
CA TYR A 191 -9.86 3.09 0.76
C TYR A 191 -10.63 2.86 2.05
N TYR A 192 -10.15 1.96 2.93
CA TYR A 192 -10.73 1.76 4.25
C TYR A 192 -10.60 3.00 5.14
N ALA A 193 -9.43 3.64 5.15
CA ALA A 193 -9.11 4.75 6.05
C ALA A 193 -9.67 6.08 5.57
N ASN A 194 -9.31 6.51 4.37
CA ASN A 194 -9.93 7.61 3.66
C ASN A 194 -9.65 7.47 2.15
N PRO A 195 -10.66 7.16 1.34
CA PRO A 195 -10.50 6.99 -0.10
C PRO A 195 -10.02 8.25 -0.87
N ASP A 196 -10.15 9.46 -0.34
CA ASP A 196 -9.52 10.67 -0.91
C ASP A 196 -7.99 10.52 -1.03
N LEU A 197 -7.37 9.72 -0.16
CA LEU A 197 -5.93 9.51 -0.17
C LEU A 197 -5.45 8.79 -1.43
N VAL A 198 -6.29 7.95 -2.04
CA VAL A 198 -5.92 7.26 -3.29
C VAL A 198 -5.90 8.24 -4.44
N LYS A 199 -6.89 9.13 -4.55
CA LYS A 199 -6.88 10.22 -5.53
C LYS A 199 -5.63 11.08 -5.37
N LEU A 200 -5.33 11.51 -4.15
CA LEU A 200 -4.14 12.32 -3.87
C LEU A 200 -2.80 11.62 -4.20
N LEU A 201 -2.76 10.28 -4.18
CA LEU A 201 -1.60 9.49 -4.61
C LEU A 201 -1.50 9.35 -6.13
N LEU A 202 -2.61 9.31 -6.85
CA LEU A 202 -2.62 9.14 -8.30
C LEU A 202 -2.46 10.47 -9.05
N ASP A 203 -2.95 11.57 -8.48
CA ASP A 203 -2.89 12.89 -9.08
C ASP A 203 -1.48 13.30 -9.57
N PRO A 204 -0.37 13.04 -8.81
CA PRO A 204 0.98 13.31 -9.32
C PRO A 204 1.35 12.53 -10.59
N HIS A 205 0.87 11.29 -10.76
CA HIS A 205 1.13 10.48 -11.97
C HIS A 205 0.37 11.01 -13.17
N PHE A 206 -0.91 11.35 -12.98
CA PHE A 206 -1.72 11.95 -14.04
C PHE A 206 -1.13 13.29 -14.44
N GLU A 207 -0.85 14.18 -13.47
CA GLU A 207 -0.32 15.50 -13.76
C GLU A 207 1.02 15.44 -14.52
N ASN A 208 1.92 14.52 -14.15
CA ASN A 208 3.19 14.34 -14.85
C ASN A 208 3.02 13.81 -16.29
N GLN A 209 2.30 12.70 -16.46
CA GLN A 209 2.20 12.02 -17.75
C GLN A 209 1.32 12.77 -18.75
N GLU A 210 0.19 13.35 -18.29
CA GLU A 210 -0.71 14.12 -19.16
C GLU A 210 -0.09 15.44 -19.64
N SER A 211 0.95 15.91 -18.94
CA SER A 211 1.74 17.07 -19.34
C SER A 211 2.80 16.73 -20.40
N GLY A 212 2.90 15.46 -20.81
CA GLY A 212 3.79 15.00 -21.87
C GLY A 212 5.23 14.77 -21.41
N HIS A 213 5.46 14.61 -20.10
CA HIS A 213 6.79 14.39 -19.53
C HIS A 213 7.29 12.95 -19.64
N TYR A 214 6.46 12.02 -20.16
CA TYR A 214 6.82 10.62 -20.33
C TYR A 214 6.62 10.19 -21.80
N PRO A 215 7.64 9.62 -22.47
CA PRO A 215 7.58 9.39 -23.92
C PRO A 215 6.94 8.06 -24.32
N ASN A 216 6.75 7.12 -23.39
CA ASN A 216 6.21 5.80 -23.69
C ASN A 216 4.67 5.81 -23.72
N LYS A 217 4.08 4.76 -24.31
CA LYS A 217 2.62 4.64 -24.44
C LYS A 217 1.94 3.99 -23.23
N TRP A 218 2.70 3.29 -22.40
CA TRP A 218 2.21 2.66 -21.17
C TRP A 218 2.31 3.63 -19.98
N ALA A 219 1.80 3.21 -18.82
CA ALA A 219 1.90 3.97 -17.58
C ALA A 219 3.31 3.90 -17.01
N ILE A 220 3.82 5.04 -16.54
CA ILE A 220 5.11 5.11 -15.85
C ILE A 220 5.10 4.29 -14.55
N HIS A 221 6.20 3.60 -14.27
CA HIS A 221 6.37 2.79 -13.05
C HIS A 221 6.45 3.64 -11.77
N ASP A 222 7.32 4.65 -11.77
CA ASP A 222 7.55 5.53 -10.63
C ASP A 222 7.81 6.97 -11.08
N LEU A 223 7.69 7.93 -10.17
CA LEU A 223 8.02 9.33 -10.47
C LEU A 223 9.47 9.68 -10.11
N GLY A 224 10.29 8.73 -9.67
CA GLY A 224 11.72 8.97 -9.56
C GLY A 224 12.45 7.89 -8.79
N THR A 225 13.68 7.62 -9.21
CA THR A 225 14.54 6.55 -8.69
C THR A 225 14.87 6.64 -7.18
N HIS A 226 14.68 7.81 -6.55
CA HIS A 226 14.99 8.01 -5.14
C HIS A 226 14.09 9.07 -4.52
N TYR A 227 13.39 8.72 -3.44
CA TYR A 227 12.67 9.67 -2.59
C TYR A 227 13.62 10.70 -1.97
N PRO A 228 13.32 12.02 -1.99
CA PRO A 228 12.05 12.67 -2.33
C PRO A 228 11.98 13.31 -3.75
N ASN A 229 12.59 12.69 -4.76
CA ASN A 229 12.55 13.20 -6.13
C ASN A 229 11.43 12.54 -6.94
N ALA A 230 10.49 13.35 -7.44
CA ALA A 230 9.33 12.99 -8.25
C ALA A 230 9.38 13.66 -9.65
N THR A 231 10.55 13.69 -10.30
CA THR A 231 10.74 14.32 -11.64
C THR A 231 10.42 13.42 -12.84
N GLY A 232 9.91 12.21 -12.61
CA GLY A 232 9.59 11.21 -13.64
C GLY A 232 10.81 10.70 -14.41
N HIS A 233 10.53 10.12 -15.57
CA HIS A 233 11.50 9.50 -16.47
C HIS A 233 11.32 10.05 -17.89
N ALA A 234 11.74 11.30 -18.10
CA ALA A 234 11.57 11.99 -19.40
C ALA A 234 12.37 11.35 -20.56
N ASP A 235 13.31 10.45 -20.24
CA ASP A 235 14.01 9.60 -21.19
C ASP A 235 13.27 8.29 -21.51
N GLY A 236 12.18 7.99 -20.80
CA GLY A 236 11.42 6.75 -20.89
C GLY A 236 12.13 5.54 -20.27
N GLY A 237 13.15 5.77 -19.43
CA GLY A 237 14.02 4.75 -18.85
C GLY A 237 13.62 4.26 -17.45
N ASP A 238 12.31 4.23 -17.16
CA ASP A 238 11.77 3.65 -15.94
C ASP A 238 11.82 2.12 -15.94
N GLU A 239 11.47 1.51 -14.82
CA GLU A 239 11.41 0.05 -14.72
C GLU A 239 10.32 -0.53 -15.62
N HIS A 240 10.68 -1.49 -16.47
CA HIS A 240 9.82 -1.94 -17.56
C HIS A 240 8.75 -2.94 -17.08
N MET A 241 7.64 -2.39 -16.56
CA MET A 241 6.45 -3.10 -16.06
C MET A 241 5.13 -2.69 -16.76
N PRO A 242 5.08 -2.57 -18.09
CA PRO A 242 4.01 -1.84 -18.77
C PRO A 242 2.61 -2.47 -18.65
N VAL A 243 2.47 -3.81 -18.62
CA VAL A 243 1.16 -4.46 -18.40
C VAL A 243 0.70 -4.29 -16.95
N GLU A 244 1.64 -4.43 -16.00
CA GLU A 244 1.39 -4.29 -14.57
C GLU A 244 0.87 -2.89 -14.25
N GLU A 245 1.56 -1.85 -14.73
CA GLU A 245 1.25 -0.46 -14.36
C GLU A 245 0.05 0.13 -15.10
N CYS A 246 -0.15 -0.22 -16.36
CA CYS A 246 -1.41 0.09 -17.03
C CYS A 246 -2.59 -0.59 -16.33
N GLY A 247 -2.44 -1.87 -15.96
CA GLY A 247 -3.46 -2.62 -15.23
C GLY A 247 -3.76 -2.00 -13.87
N ASN A 248 -2.74 -1.71 -13.08
CA ASN A 248 -2.85 -1.05 -11.77
C ASN A 248 -3.62 0.27 -11.85
N ASN A 249 -3.19 1.18 -12.71
CA ASN A 249 -3.80 2.50 -12.83
C ASN A 249 -5.25 2.42 -13.29
N ILE A 250 -5.56 1.59 -14.30
CA ILE A 250 -6.94 1.44 -14.79
C ILE A 250 -7.83 0.81 -13.72
N ILE A 251 -7.36 -0.22 -13.02
CA ILE A 251 -8.12 -0.88 -11.94
C ILE A 251 -8.37 0.08 -10.78
N MET A 252 -7.38 0.87 -10.35
CA MET A 252 -7.58 1.89 -9.30
C MET A 252 -8.50 3.05 -9.77
N GLY A 253 -8.40 3.42 -11.05
CA GLY A 253 -9.27 4.41 -11.68
C GLY A 253 -10.73 3.93 -11.73
N GLU A 254 -10.97 2.68 -12.12
CA GLU A 254 -12.32 2.08 -12.13
C GLU A 254 -12.86 1.92 -10.71
N HIS A 255 -12.04 1.47 -9.77
CA HIS A 255 -12.45 1.25 -8.37
C HIS A 255 -12.86 2.53 -7.63
N SER A 256 -12.62 3.69 -8.25
CA SER A 256 -13.22 4.95 -7.85
C SER A 256 -14.72 5.05 -8.22
N TYR A 257 -15.31 4.02 -8.84
CA TYR A 257 -16.71 4.00 -9.28
C TYR A 257 -17.30 2.61 -9.58
N PRO A 258 -18.20 2.08 -8.73
CA PRO A 258 -19.20 1.14 -9.26
C PRO A 258 -20.67 1.52 -9.00
N VAL A 259 -21.48 1.29 -10.05
CA VAL A 259 -22.94 1.30 -10.04
C VAL A 259 -23.43 -0.06 -9.56
N ILE A 260 -24.18 -0.11 -8.45
CA ILE A 260 -25.08 -1.25 -8.21
C ILE A 260 -26.49 -0.70 -7.99
N SER A 261 -27.42 -1.23 -8.79
CA SER A 261 -28.80 -0.77 -8.93
C SER A 261 -29.83 -1.61 -8.12
N ASP A 262 -29.40 -2.31 -7.06
CA ASP A 262 -30.34 -3.04 -6.19
C ASP A 262 -29.98 -2.90 -4.71
N LEU A 263 -30.93 -2.38 -3.94
CA LEU A 263 -30.74 -1.70 -2.65
C LEU A 263 -31.15 -2.58 -1.45
N THR A 264 -31.26 -3.89 -1.63
CA THR A 264 -31.96 -4.77 -0.67
C THR A 264 -31.11 -5.80 0.08
N SER A 265 -29.78 -5.82 -0.14
CA SER A 265 -28.85 -6.68 0.61
C SER A 265 -27.82 -5.84 1.39
N MET A 266 -28.31 -5.07 2.37
CA MET A 266 -27.51 -4.24 3.28
C MET A 266 -26.70 -5.10 4.27
N LEU A 267 -25.40 -4.77 4.45
CA LEU A 267 -24.32 -5.50 5.15
C LEU A 267 -23.79 -6.69 4.33
N THR A 268 -22.80 -6.60 3.44
CA THR A 268 -21.61 -5.77 3.40
C THR A 268 -21.02 -5.83 1.98
N ILE A 269 -20.77 -4.67 1.38
CA ILE A 269 -19.77 -4.30 0.36
C ILE A 269 -19.92 -2.78 0.24
N GLU A 270 -19.50 -2.00 1.24
CA GLU A 270 -19.87 -0.58 1.27
C GLU A 270 -18.72 0.38 1.61
N THR A 271 -17.48 0.01 1.30
CA THR A 271 -16.33 0.92 1.51
C THR A 271 -15.60 1.27 0.22
N VAL A 272 -15.67 0.37 -0.76
CA VAL A 272 -15.19 0.52 -2.14
C VAL A 272 -16.23 1.25 -3.02
N LEU A 273 -17.48 0.82 -2.91
CA LEU A 273 -18.63 1.38 -3.64
C LEU A 273 -19.09 2.74 -3.11
N LYS A 274 -18.79 3.05 -1.85
CA LYS A 274 -19.39 4.19 -1.16
C LYS A 274 -18.66 5.50 -1.43
N TYR A 275 -17.33 5.47 -1.62
CA TYR A 275 -16.59 6.67 -2.04
C TYR A 275 -17.02 7.15 -3.42
N ALA A 276 -17.05 6.20 -4.35
CA ALA A 276 -17.62 6.28 -5.68
C ALA A 276 -19.02 6.91 -5.72
N GLN A 277 -19.93 6.41 -4.88
CA GLN A 277 -21.32 6.85 -4.86
C GLN A 277 -21.54 8.15 -4.07
N THR A 278 -20.63 8.56 -3.18
CA THR A 278 -20.70 9.89 -2.55
C THR A 278 -20.13 11.01 -3.41
N ALA A 279 -19.21 10.74 -4.34
CA ALA A 279 -18.48 11.78 -5.08
C ALA A 279 -19.14 12.23 -6.40
N SER A 280 -19.90 11.37 -7.11
CA SER A 280 -20.46 11.74 -8.44
C SER A 280 -19.44 12.36 -9.40
N ASP A 281 -18.15 12.06 -9.27
CA ASP A 281 -17.08 12.74 -10.02
C ASP A 281 -16.73 11.96 -11.30
N ASN A 282 -17.74 11.69 -12.14
CA ASN A 282 -17.50 11.23 -13.51
C ASN A 282 -16.64 12.25 -14.27
N ASP A 283 -16.51 13.47 -13.77
CA ASP A 283 -15.67 14.51 -14.35
C ASP A 283 -14.17 14.21 -14.13
N TYR A 284 -13.76 13.60 -13.01
CA TYR A 284 -12.41 13.06 -12.83
C TYR A 284 -12.07 11.99 -13.87
N LEU A 285 -12.97 11.01 -14.08
CA LEU A 285 -12.77 9.99 -15.11
C LEU A 285 -12.76 10.57 -16.52
N LYS A 286 -13.62 11.54 -16.83
CA LYS A 286 -13.61 12.25 -18.13
C LYS A 286 -12.33 13.06 -18.33
N GLN A 287 -11.83 13.70 -17.27
CA GLN A 287 -10.59 14.47 -17.30
C GLN A 287 -9.42 13.58 -17.71
N HIS A 288 -9.32 12.39 -17.12
CA HIS A 288 -8.22 11.44 -17.35
C HIS A 288 -8.50 10.41 -18.44
N TYR A 289 -9.67 10.44 -19.09
CA TYR A 289 -10.06 9.47 -20.11
C TYR A 289 -9.04 9.31 -21.25
N PRO A 290 -8.41 10.38 -21.79
CA PRO A 290 -7.44 10.22 -22.88
C PRO A 290 -6.22 9.37 -22.50
N ILE A 291 -5.65 9.56 -21.31
CA ILE A 291 -4.47 8.78 -20.88
C ILE A 291 -4.87 7.35 -20.49
N LEU A 292 -6.03 7.17 -19.84
CA LEU A 292 -6.58 5.83 -19.56
C LEU A 292 -6.85 5.05 -20.86
N LYS A 293 -7.33 5.74 -21.90
CA LYS A 293 -7.54 5.14 -23.23
C LYS A 293 -6.22 4.70 -23.87
N GLN A 294 -5.18 5.52 -23.75
CA GLN A 294 -3.84 5.15 -24.24
C GLN A 294 -3.32 3.88 -23.54
N TRP A 295 -3.52 3.77 -22.23
CA TRP A 295 -3.08 2.61 -21.46
C TRP A 295 -3.88 1.35 -21.78
N VAL A 296 -5.20 1.43 -21.96
CA VAL A 296 -5.98 0.23 -22.37
C VAL A 296 -5.61 -0.22 -23.78
N GLU A 297 -5.29 0.70 -24.70
CA GLU A 297 -4.82 0.35 -26.04
C GLU A 297 -3.53 -0.49 -25.96
N TYR A 298 -2.61 -0.14 -25.05
CA TYR A 298 -1.45 -0.97 -24.75
C TYR A 298 -1.84 -2.34 -24.16
N LEU A 299 -2.78 -2.38 -23.20
CA LEU A 299 -3.25 -3.64 -22.63
C LEU A 299 -3.86 -4.55 -23.70
N VAL A 300 -4.60 -4.03 -24.67
CA VAL A 300 -5.16 -4.82 -25.78
C VAL A 300 -4.05 -5.48 -26.60
N GLU A 301 -2.92 -4.79 -26.80
CA GLU A 301 -1.78 -5.30 -27.55
C GLU A 301 -1.00 -6.39 -26.79
N ASP A 302 -0.76 -6.23 -25.48
CA ASP A 302 0.20 -7.06 -24.74
C ASP A 302 -0.42 -8.00 -23.68
N SER A 303 -1.67 -7.83 -23.24
CA SER A 303 -2.20 -8.60 -22.09
C SER A 303 -2.48 -10.07 -22.37
N LEU A 304 -2.90 -10.42 -23.59
CA LEU A 304 -3.20 -11.82 -23.91
C LEU A 304 -1.92 -12.67 -23.99
N TYR A 305 -0.81 -12.10 -24.43
CA TYR A 305 0.51 -12.74 -24.49
C TYR A 305 1.58 -11.76 -23.99
N PRO A 306 1.67 -11.55 -22.65
CA PRO A 306 2.62 -10.60 -22.10
C PRO A 306 4.04 -10.92 -22.56
N SER A 307 4.72 -9.91 -23.09
CA SER A 307 6.12 -10.01 -23.48
C SER A 307 7.03 -10.32 -22.26
N GLU A 308 8.32 -10.60 -22.51
CA GLU A 308 9.29 -10.78 -21.42
C GLU A 308 9.48 -9.45 -20.67
N GLN A 309 8.77 -9.31 -19.54
CA GLN A 309 8.74 -8.12 -18.71
C GLN A 309 8.72 -8.49 -17.23
N LEU A 310 8.94 -7.49 -16.38
CA LEU A 310 8.70 -7.61 -14.94
C LEU A 310 7.20 -7.44 -14.65
N SER A 311 6.78 -8.04 -13.55
CA SER A 311 5.54 -7.69 -12.84
C SER A 311 5.95 -7.14 -11.47
N THR A 312 4.97 -6.81 -10.62
CA THR A 312 5.22 -6.46 -9.22
C THR A 312 5.99 -7.53 -8.41
N ASP A 313 6.06 -8.76 -8.92
CA ASP A 313 6.94 -9.81 -8.40
C ASP A 313 8.34 -9.76 -9.05
N ASP A 314 8.88 -8.54 -9.21
CA ASP A 314 10.14 -8.22 -9.88
C ASP A 314 11.34 -8.94 -9.27
N PHE A 315 11.29 -9.13 -7.95
CA PHE A 315 12.25 -9.88 -7.14
C PHE A 315 12.36 -11.36 -7.56
N ALA A 316 11.36 -11.89 -8.27
CA ALA A 316 11.39 -13.23 -8.85
C ALA A 316 11.81 -13.24 -10.34
N GLY A 317 12.09 -12.09 -10.93
CA GLY A 317 12.67 -11.90 -12.26
C GLY A 317 11.66 -11.84 -13.42
N HIS A 318 12.18 -11.49 -14.60
CA HIS A 318 11.41 -11.39 -15.84
C HIS A 318 10.81 -12.73 -16.26
N LEU A 319 9.59 -12.67 -16.82
CA LEU A 319 8.96 -13.85 -17.37
C LEU A 319 7.95 -13.46 -18.47
N ALA A 320 8.03 -14.12 -19.61
CA ALA A 320 7.05 -13.98 -20.68
C ALA A 320 5.81 -14.87 -20.42
N ASN A 321 4.67 -14.49 -21.00
CA ASN A 321 3.43 -15.25 -20.93
C ASN A 321 3.00 -15.58 -19.49
N GLN A 322 3.25 -14.66 -18.55
CA GLN A 322 2.84 -14.80 -17.15
C GLN A 322 1.32 -14.84 -17.06
N THR A 323 0.77 -15.95 -16.55
CA THR A 323 -0.68 -16.16 -16.47
C THR A 323 -1.36 -15.12 -15.59
N ASN A 324 -0.80 -14.86 -14.40
CA ASN A 324 -1.38 -13.93 -13.43
C ASN A 324 -1.27 -12.46 -13.90
N LEU A 325 -0.19 -12.09 -14.59
CA LEU A 325 -0.02 -10.76 -15.20
C LEU A 325 -0.98 -10.56 -16.38
N GLY A 326 -1.12 -11.55 -17.25
CA GLY A 326 -2.07 -11.50 -18.36
C GLY A 326 -3.51 -11.35 -17.87
N LEU A 327 -3.87 -12.05 -16.78
CA LEU A 327 -5.18 -11.89 -16.14
C LEU A 327 -5.43 -10.45 -15.67
N LYS A 328 -4.43 -9.81 -15.05
CA LYS A 328 -4.51 -8.41 -14.62
C LYS A 328 -4.83 -7.47 -15.77
N GLY A 329 -4.09 -7.59 -16.87
CA GLY A 329 -4.31 -6.76 -18.06
C GLY A 329 -5.68 -7.00 -18.69
N ILE A 330 -6.15 -8.24 -18.74
CA ILE A 330 -7.50 -8.60 -19.22
C ILE A 330 -8.61 -7.98 -18.35
N ILE A 331 -8.46 -8.04 -17.04
CA ILE A 331 -9.38 -7.37 -16.10
C ILE A 331 -9.29 -5.85 -16.26
N GLY A 332 -8.09 -5.29 -16.47
CA GLY A 332 -7.91 -3.87 -16.80
C GLY A 332 -8.67 -3.44 -18.06
N ILE A 333 -8.70 -4.26 -19.11
CA ILE A 333 -9.50 -3.99 -20.31
C ILE A 333 -11.01 -3.95 -19.98
N ALA A 334 -11.49 -4.88 -19.16
CA ALA A 334 -12.89 -4.89 -18.72
C ALA A 334 -13.21 -3.68 -17.81
N ALA A 335 -12.32 -3.32 -16.90
CA ALA A 335 -12.44 -2.15 -16.04
C ALA A 335 -12.51 -0.85 -16.87
N PHE A 336 -11.67 -0.73 -17.92
CA PHE A 336 -11.77 0.40 -18.83
C PHE A 336 -13.09 0.44 -19.60
N ALA A 337 -13.65 -0.71 -19.97
CA ALA A 337 -14.97 -0.76 -20.62
C ALA A 337 -16.06 -0.14 -19.72
N GLU A 338 -15.98 -0.37 -18.41
CA GLU A 338 -16.87 0.28 -17.45
C GLU A 338 -16.58 1.78 -17.29
N ILE A 339 -15.32 2.20 -17.24
CA ILE A 339 -14.95 3.63 -17.29
C ILE A 339 -15.57 4.30 -18.53
N ALA A 340 -15.49 3.67 -19.70
CA ALA A 340 -16.10 4.17 -20.94
C ALA A 340 -17.63 4.28 -20.85
N ASN A 341 -18.32 3.32 -20.22
CA ASN A 341 -19.75 3.44 -19.94
C ASN A 341 -20.06 4.67 -19.07
N LEU A 342 -19.27 4.90 -18.02
CA LEU A 342 -19.46 5.97 -17.04
C LEU A 342 -19.16 7.37 -17.61
N THR A 343 -18.25 7.46 -18.57
CA THR A 343 -17.90 8.71 -19.25
C THR A 343 -18.76 8.99 -20.48
N GLY A 344 -19.62 8.05 -20.89
CA GLY A 344 -20.54 8.20 -22.03
C GLY A 344 -19.97 7.73 -23.37
N GLU A 345 -18.83 7.05 -23.37
CA GLU A 345 -18.10 6.56 -24.54
C GLU A 345 -18.56 5.13 -24.92
N SER A 346 -19.85 5.00 -25.23
CA SER A 346 -20.52 3.70 -25.48
C SER A 346 -19.84 2.80 -26.53
N ALA A 347 -19.26 3.37 -27.59
CA ALA A 347 -18.58 2.59 -28.63
C ALA A 347 -17.27 1.96 -28.11
N ASP A 348 -16.53 2.68 -27.28
CA ASP A 348 -15.34 2.14 -26.62
C ASP A 348 -15.76 1.05 -25.62
N ALA A 349 -16.81 1.30 -24.83
CA ALA A 349 -17.31 0.33 -23.86
C ALA A 349 -17.71 -1.01 -24.51
N GLU A 350 -18.47 -0.98 -25.60
CA GLU A 350 -18.85 -2.18 -26.36
C GLU A 350 -17.62 -2.92 -26.91
N ASN A 351 -16.66 -2.18 -27.48
CA ASN A 351 -15.44 -2.75 -28.06
C ASN A 351 -14.58 -3.44 -26.99
N TYR A 352 -14.23 -2.74 -25.92
CA TYR A 352 -13.36 -3.27 -24.86
C TYR A 352 -14.03 -4.39 -24.06
N THR A 353 -15.36 -4.34 -23.86
CA THR A 353 -16.12 -5.49 -23.32
C THR A 353 -15.96 -6.73 -24.19
N SER A 354 -16.06 -6.58 -25.52
CA SER A 354 -15.91 -7.70 -26.45
C SER A 354 -14.50 -8.28 -26.43
N ILE A 355 -13.48 -7.42 -26.36
CA ILE A 355 -12.07 -7.84 -26.29
C ILE A 355 -11.81 -8.60 -24.99
N ALA A 356 -12.22 -8.06 -23.84
CA ALA A 356 -12.02 -8.71 -22.55
C ALA A 356 -12.67 -10.11 -22.51
N LYS A 357 -13.89 -10.26 -23.04
CA LYS A 357 -14.60 -11.55 -23.13
C LYS A 357 -13.92 -12.57 -24.04
N ASP A 358 -13.38 -12.12 -25.17
CA ASP A 358 -12.59 -12.98 -26.06
C ASP A 358 -11.27 -13.40 -25.39
N TYR A 359 -10.59 -12.46 -24.72
CA TYR A 359 -9.31 -12.71 -24.08
C TYR A 359 -9.44 -13.65 -22.88
N ILE A 360 -10.45 -13.50 -22.02
CA ILE A 360 -10.60 -14.37 -20.85
C ILE A 360 -10.85 -15.84 -21.25
N ALA A 361 -11.60 -16.07 -22.33
CA ALA A 361 -11.84 -17.43 -22.85
C ALA A 361 -10.55 -18.07 -23.38
N LYS A 362 -9.68 -17.29 -24.03
CA LYS A 362 -8.37 -17.75 -24.50
C LYS A 362 -7.39 -17.94 -23.34
N TRP A 363 -7.37 -17.00 -22.40
CA TRP A 363 -6.55 -17.04 -21.18
C TRP A 363 -6.81 -18.31 -20.39
N GLU A 364 -8.07 -18.70 -20.20
CA GLU A 364 -8.42 -19.94 -19.51
C GLU A 364 -7.79 -21.17 -20.20
N THR A 365 -7.85 -21.22 -21.52
CA THR A 365 -7.25 -22.33 -22.31
C THR A 365 -5.72 -22.37 -22.19
N LEU A 366 -5.08 -21.20 -22.11
CA LEU A 366 -3.62 -21.06 -22.12
C LEU A 366 -2.99 -21.19 -20.74
N GLY A 367 -3.69 -20.72 -19.71
CA GLY A 367 -3.19 -20.47 -18.36
C GLY A 367 -3.75 -21.38 -17.28
N VAL A 368 -4.64 -22.33 -17.61
CA VAL A 368 -5.22 -23.27 -16.63
C VAL A 368 -4.86 -24.69 -16.99
N ASN A 369 -4.36 -25.45 -16.00
CA ASN A 369 -4.14 -26.88 -16.13
C ASN A 369 -5.43 -27.66 -15.83
N SER A 370 -6.39 -27.62 -16.76
CA SER A 370 -7.69 -28.28 -16.59
C SER A 370 -7.62 -29.81 -16.54
N ASN A 371 -6.48 -30.41 -16.91
CA ASN A 371 -6.28 -31.86 -16.89
C ASN A 371 -5.70 -32.38 -15.56
N ALA A 372 -5.32 -31.49 -14.64
CA ALA A 372 -4.89 -31.87 -13.30
C ALA A 372 -6.03 -32.51 -12.50
N THR A 373 -5.69 -33.30 -11.48
CA THR A 373 -6.70 -33.88 -10.56
C THR A 373 -7.50 -32.79 -9.85
N LEU A 374 -6.83 -31.69 -9.49
CA LEU A 374 -7.44 -30.43 -9.11
C LEU A 374 -6.99 -29.39 -10.14
N PRO A 375 -7.88 -28.91 -11.02
CA PRO A 375 -7.57 -27.82 -11.92
C PRO A 375 -7.03 -26.61 -11.17
N HIS A 376 -6.07 -25.91 -11.76
CA HIS A 376 -5.43 -24.73 -11.17
C HIS A 376 -4.73 -23.91 -12.27
N SER A 377 -4.39 -22.66 -11.95
CA SER A 377 -3.65 -21.81 -12.89
C SER A 377 -2.18 -22.18 -12.88
N ILE A 378 -1.56 -22.13 -14.05
CA ILE A 378 -0.12 -22.34 -14.22
C ILE A 378 0.60 -21.00 -14.17
N LEU A 379 1.89 -20.98 -13.85
CA LEU A 379 2.66 -19.74 -13.76
C LEU A 379 2.82 -19.06 -15.13
N THR A 380 3.16 -19.84 -16.15
CA THR A 380 3.40 -19.36 -17.52
C THR A 380 2.69 -20.26 -18.52
N TYR A 381 2.11 -19.65 -19.55
CA TYR A 381 1.27 -20.37 -20.51
C TYR A 381 1.93 -21.62 -21.07
N ASN A 382 1.14 -22.67 -21.24
CA ASN A 382 1.55 -23.98 -21.76
C ASN A 382 2.59 -24.75 -20.92
N ASN A 383 2.92 -24.30 -19.70
CA ASN A 383 3.74 -25.06 -18.76
C ASN A 383 2.92 -25.67 -17.62
N VAL A 384 2.28 -26.81 -17.89
CA VAL A 384 1.39 -27.54 -16.96
C VAL A 384 2.07 -28.08 -15.69
N SER A 385 3.40 -27.99 -15.59
CA SER A 385 4.14 -28.40 -14.39
C SER A 385 4.29 -27.30 -13.34
N THR A 386 3.78 -26.09 -13.64
CA THR A 386 3.95 -24.90 -12.81
C THR A 386 2.64 -24.47 -12.17
N HIS A 387 2.72 -23.67 -11.11
CA HIS A 387 1.59 -23.05 -10.43
C HIS A 387 2.03 -21.75 -9.75
N GLY A 388 1.06 -21.00 -9.23
CA GLY A 388 1.30 -19.83 -8.38
C GLY A 388 0.00 -19.28 -7.80
N LEU A 389 0.13 -18.30 -6.91
CA LEU A 389 -0.97 -17.51 -6.39
C LEU A 389 -1.58 -16.68 -7.51
N LEU A 390 -2.84 -16.93 -7.81
CA LEU A 390 -3.61 -16.16 -8.77
C LEU A 390 -4.23 -14.92 -8.11
N TYR A 391 -3.40 -14.08 -7.50
CA TYR A 391 -3.86 -12.96 -6.68
C TYR A 391 -4.55 -11.86 -7.50
N ASN A 392 -4.26 -11.70 -8.80
CA ASN A 392 -4.97 -10.73 -9.64
C ASN A 392 -6.43 -11.15 -9.94
N LEU A 393 -6.84 -12.37 -9.59
CA LEU A 393 -8.24 -12.77 -9.59
C LEU A 393 -9.08 -11.92 -8.62
N TYR A 394 -8.46 -11.38 -7.57
CA TYR A 394 -9.07 -10.41 -6.66
C TYR A 394 -9.69 -9.24 -7.44
N ASN A 395 -9.02 -8.80 -8.50
CA ASN A 395 -9.35 -7.58 -9.22
C ASN A 395 -10.71 -7.69 -9.91
N ASP A 396 -11.07 -8.87 -10.43
CA ASP A 396 -12.38 -9.10 -11.06
C ASP A 396 -13.55 -8.95 -10.07
N LYS A 397 -13.33 -9.30 -8.79
CA LYS A 397 -14.29 -9.02 -7.71
C LYS A 397 -14.22 -7.57 -7.25
N LEU A 398 -13.02 -7.00 -7.24
CA LEU A 398 -12.73 -5.66 -6.77
C LEU A 398 -13.42 -4.58 -7.61
N VAL A 399 -13.42 -4.76 -8.94
CA VAL A 399 -14.07 -3.88 -9.93
C VAL A 399 -15.44 -4.41 -10.38
N GLY A 400 -15.85 -5.59 -9.90
CA GLY A 400 -17.17 -6.15 -10.20
C GLY A 400 -17.41 -6.50 -11.68
N THR A 401 -16.35 -6.73 -12.47
CA THR A 401 -16.45 -7.03 -13.91
C THR A 401 -17.16 -8.35 -14.19
N ASN A 402 -17.13 -9.29 -13.23
CA ASN A 402 -17.70 -10.65 -13.38
C ASN A 402 -17.25 -11.34 -14.68
N LEU A 403 -16.00 -11.08 -15.08
CA LEU A 403 -15.38 -11.55 -16.31
C LEU A 403 -14.89 -12.98 -16.15
N VAL A 404 -14.32 -13.30 -14.99
CA VAL A 404 -13.70 -14.61 -14.75
C VAL A 404 -14.76 -15.63 -14.33
N PRO A 405 -14.85 -16.80 -14.98
CA PRO A 405 -15.81 -17.83 -14.60
C PRO A 405 -15.65 -18.29 -13.14
N GLN A 406 -16.78 -18.53 -12.46
CA GLN A 406 -16.79 -18.91 -11.04
C GLN A 406 -15.97 -20.17 -10.75
N HIS A 407 -15.95 -21.15 -11.66
CA HIS A 407 -15.18 -22.39 -11.44
C HIS A 407 -13.68 -22.13 -11.27
N ILE A 408 -13.12 -21.05 -11.84
CA ILE A 408 -11.70 -20.69 -11.64
C ILE A 408 -11.43 -20.34 -10.18
N TYR A 409 -12.34 -19.62 -9.52
CA TYR A 409 -12.23 -19.30 -8.10
C TYR A 409 -12.30 -20.57 -7.24
N ASP A 410 -13.26 -21.44 -7.54
CA ASP A 410 -13.48 -22.68 -6.81
C ASP A 410 -12.28 -23.64 -6.96
N ASP A 411 -11.76 -23.77 -8.19
CA ASP A 411 -10.60 -24.58 -8.54
C ASP A 411 -9.32 -24.07 -7.85
N GLN A 412 -9.02 -22.76 -7.92
CA GLN A 412 -7.88 -22.19 -7.17
C GLN A 412 -8.03 -22.41 -5.67
N SER A 413 -9.22 -22.14 -5.12
CA SER A 413 -9.48 -22.28 -3.68
C SER A 413 -9.19 -23.70 -3.21
N ALA A 414 -9.66 -24.71 -3.94
CA ALA A 414 -9.41 -26.11 -3.63
C ALA A 414 -7.93 -26.49 -3.78
N PHE A 415 -7.26 -25.97 -4.82
CA PHE A 415 -5.86 -26.27 -5.09
C PHE A 415 -4.93 -25.75 -3.98
N TYR A 416 -5.11 -24.52 -3.49
CA TYR A 416 -4.23 -23.92 -2.48
C TYR A 416 -4.13 -24.76 -1.19
N LEU A 417 -5.22 -25.39 -0.76
CA LEU A 417 -5.24 -26.27 0.41
C LEU A 417 -4.26 -27.45 0.28
N THR A 418 -3.96 -27.88 -0.95
CA THR A 418 -3.09 -29.04 -1.21
C THR A 418 -1.60 -28.72 -1.23
N ILE A 419 -1.25 -27.44 -1.37
CA ILE A 419 0.15 -26.97 -1.49
C ILE A 419 0.56 -26.03 -0.35
N ALA A 420 -0.30 -25.85 0.66
CA ALA A 420 0.00 -24.96 1.78
C ALA A 420 1.10 -25.53 2.69
N ASN A 421 2.09 -24.68 2.99
CA ASN A 421 3.21 -24.92 3.88
C ASN A 421 2.91 -24.43 5.31
N THR A 422 3.91 -24.40 6.20
CA THR A 422 3.72 -24.03 7.62
C THR A 422 3.11 -22.64 7.79
N TYR A 423 3.62 -21.67 7.04
CA TYR A 423 3.37 -20.24 7.19
C TYR A 423 2.64 -19.59 6.02
N GLY A 424 2.30 -20.35 4.98
CA GLY A 424 1.62 -19.78 3.81
C GLY A 424 1.58 -20.75 2.63
N VAL A 425 1.30 -20.24 1.45
CA VAL A 425 1.38 -20.96 0.16
C VAL A 425 2.44 -20.28 -0.68
N ASP A 426 3.27 -21.06 -1.37
CA ASP A 426 4.32 -20.50 -2.21
C ASP A 426 3.73 -19.62 -3.32
N LEU A 427 4.34 -18.43 -3.51
CA LEU A 427 3.95 -17.43 -4.49
C LEU A 427 3.86 -18.05 -5.88
N ASP A 428 4.90 -18.75 -6.30
CA ASP A 428 4.91 -19.55 -7.53
C ASP A 428 6.10 -20.52 -7.56
N THR A 429 6.18 -21.29 -8.65
CA THR A 429 7.23 -22.29 -8.87
C THR A 429 8.59 -21.74 -9.31
N ARG A 430 8.82 -20.43 -9.41
CA ARG A 430 10.16 -19.85 -9.72
C ARG A 430 11.10 -20.01 -8.53
N ASN A 431 10.58 -19.80 -7.32
CA ASN A 431 11.36 -19.80 -6.10
C ASN A 431 10.64 -20.61 -5.01
N GLU A 432 11.18 -21.79 -4.70
CA GLU A 432 10.62 -22.66 -3.67
C GLU A 432 10.55 -21.96 -2.31
N GLY A 433 9.37 -22.01 -1.70
CA GLY A 433 9.12 -21.46 -0.37
C GLY A 433 8.93 -19.94 -0.30
N TRP A 434 9.08 -19.15 -1.37
CA TRP A 434 8.87 -17.70 -1.29
C TRP A 434 7.36 -17.41 -1.28
N THR A 435 6.90 -16.50 -0.43
CA THR A 435 5.52 -15.97 -0.50
C THR A 435 5.46 -14.48 -0.21
N LYS A 436 4.41 -13.82 -0.71
CA LYS A 436 4.00 -12.48 -0.29
C LYS A 436 2.68 -12.50 0.50
N GLY A 437 2.72 -11.97 1.71
CA GLY A 437 1.58 -11.98 2.64
C GLY A 437 0.37 -11.19 2.14
N ASP A 438 0.56 -10.04 1.49
CA ASP A 438 -0.52 -9.28 0.84
C ASP A 438 -1.21 -10.07 -0.28
N TRP A 439 -0.44 -10.80 -1.11
CA TRP A 439 -1.00 -11.67 -2.16
C TRP A 439 -1.76 -12.88 -1.62
N GLU A 440 -1.30 -13.47 -0.51
CA GLU A 440 -2.06 -14.51 0.20
C GLU A 440 -3.42 -13.98 0.68
N ILE A 441 -3.46 -12.76 1.21
CA ILE A 441 -4.70 -12.16 1.69
C ILE A 441 -5.63 -11.74 0.53
N PHE A 442 -5.09 -11.33 -0.61
CA PHE A 442 -5.87 -11.14 -1.85
C PHE A 442 -6.54 -12.43 -2.30
N CYS A 443 -5.81 -13.55 -2.27
CA CYS A 443 -6.38 -14.87 -2.54
C CYS A 443 -7.45 -15.25 -1.50
N ALA A 444 -7.18 -15.02 -0.22
CA ALA A 444 -8.10 -15.33 0.88
C ALA A 444 -9.45 -14.59 0.75
N ALA A 445 -9.42 -13.31 0.34
CA ALA A 445 -10.61 -12.47 0.21
C ALA A 445 -11.67 -13.06 -0.73
N ILE A 446 -11.24 -13.74 -1.79
CA ILE A 446 -12.10 -14.30 -2.85
C ILE A 446 -12.24 -15.82 -2.80
N ALA A 447 -11.50 -16.51 -1.93
CA ALA A 447 -11.55 -17.96 -1.79
C ALA A 447 -12.71 -18.43 -0.90
N SER A 448 -12.97 -19.74 -0.89
CA SER A 448 -13.89 -20.37 0.07
C SER A 448 -13.52 -20.07 1.53
N ASP A 449 -14.46 -20.23 2.47
CA ASP A 449 -14.19 -19.99 3.90
C ASP A 449 -13.01 -20.83 4.43
N GLU A 450 -12.93 -22.11 4.05
CA GLU A 450 -11.84 -23.00 4.48
C GLU A 450 -10.48 -22.52 3.99
N THR A 451 -10.37 -22.15 2.70
CA THR A 451 -9.12 -21.65 2.13
C THR A 451 -8.77 -20.25 2.65
N ARG A 452 -9.76 -19.37 2.85
CA ARG A 452 -9.56 -18.06 3.49
C ARG A 452 -8.94 -18.24 4.87
N ASP A 453 -9.56 -19.06 5.71
CA ASP A 453 -9.12 -19.28 7.08
C ASP A 453 -7.73 -19.92 7.12
N MET A 454 -7.41 -20.78 6.14
CA MET A 454 -6.08 -21.35 5.96
C MET A 454 -5.01 -20.28 5.70
N PHE A 455 -5.22 -19.37 4.75
CA PHE A 455 -4.28 -18.28 4.46
C PHE A 455 -4.10 -17.36 5.66
N ILE A 456 -5.20 -16.89 6.24
CA ILE A 456 -5.20 -15.93 7.36
C ILE A 456 -4.49 -16.53 8.57
N SER A 457 -4.84 -17.75 8.98
CA SER A 457 -4.24 -18.39 10.16
C SER A 457 -2.76 -18.68 9.98
N LYS A 458 -2.31 -19.05 8.78
CA LYS A 458 -0.89 -19.29 8.49
C LYS A 458 -0.07 -18.02 8.51
N TYR A 459 -0.57 -16.94 7.92
CA TYR A 459 0.12 -15.66 7.94
C TYR A 459 0.14 -15.06 9.37
N ALA A 460 -0.96 -15.15 10.12
CA ALA A 460 -1.00 -14.74 11.53
C ALA A 460 -0.05 -15.59 12.40
N ARG A 461 0.04 -16.89 12.12
CA ARG A 461 1.02 -17.77 12.76
C ARG A 461 2.46 -17.33 12.45
N TRP A 462 2.76 -16.97 11.21
CA TRP A 462 4.07 -16.42 10.86
C TRP A 462 4.39 -15.16 11.65
N VAL A 463 3.46 -14.20 11.74
CA VAL A 463 3.65 -12.99 12.55
C VAL A 463 4.01 -13.32 14.01
N ASN A 464 3.39 -14.35 14.58
CA ASN A 464 3.63 -14.77 15.96
C ASN A 464 4.93 -15.58 16.16
N GLU A 465 5.37 -16.34 15.15
CA GLU A 465 6.48 -17.30 15.25
C GLU A 465 7.75 -16.87 14.50
N THR A 466 7.69 -15.80 13.69
CA THR A 466 8.78 -15.42 12.79
C THR A 466 10.09 -15.19 13.55
N PRO A 467 11.22 -15.78 13.09
CA PRO A 467 12.54 -15.54 13.69
C PRO A 467 13.13 -14.18 13.30
N SER A 468 12.48 -13.46 12.37
CA SER A 468 12.96 -12.17 11.87
C SER A 468 12.78 -11.07 12.92
N PRO A 469 13.83 -10.30 13.27
CA PRO A 469 13.70 -9.14 14.15
C PRO A 469 13.25 -7.87 13.40
N ASN A 470 12.99 -7.97 12.09
CA ASN A 470 12.64 -6.83 11.26
C ASN A 470 11.17 -6.41 11.49
N PRO A 471 10.82 -5.15 11.15
CA PRO A 471 9.42 -4.74 11.02
C PRO A 471 8.62 -5.68 10.11
N PHE A 472 7.29 -5.65 10.26
CA PHE A 472 6.36 -6.51 9.52
C PHE A 472 6.71 -6.57 8.02
N SER A 473 7.11 -7.76 7.58
CA SER A 473 7.54 -8.03 6.20
C SER A 473 6.37 -8.55 5.39
N ASP A 474 6.32 -8.15 4.14
CA ASP A 474 5.45 -8.68 3.11
C ASP A 474 6.02 -9.94 2.44
N LEU A 475 7.34 -10.14 2.41
CA LEU A 475 7.99 -11.29 1.76
C LEU A 475 8.74 -12.17 2.77
N TYR A 476 8.47 -13.48 2.75
CA TYR A 476 9.08 -14.45 3.67
C TYR A 476 9.05 -15.90 3.13
N MET A 477 9.77 -16.79 3.81
CA MET A 477 9.81 -18.22 3.50
C MET A 477 8.63 -18.96 4.15
N THR A 478 7.74 -19.59 3.37
CA THR A 478 6.55 -20.32 3.85
C THR A 478 6.86 -21.53 4.73
N GLY A 479 8.04 -22.14 4.57
CA GLY A 479 8.48 -23.30 5.34
C GLY A 479 9.13 -22.92 6.69
N SER A 480 10.10 -22.01 6.67
CA SER A 480 10.92 -21.65 7.83
C SER A 480 10.45 -20.38 8.56
N GLY A 481 9.71 -19.50 7.88
CA GLY A 481 9.31 -18.18 8.37
C GLY A 481 10.44 -17.15 8.32
N GLU A 482 11.63 -17.53 7.87
CA GLU A 482 12.76 -16.63 7.72
C GLU A 482 12.52 -15.61 6.60
N GLN A 483 13.23 -14.49 6.67
CA GLN A 483 13.30 -13.56 5.55
C GLN A 483 13.97 -14.23 4.35
N VAL A 484 13.49 -13.94 3.14
CA VAL A 484 14.08 -14.45 1.91
C VAL A 484 15.56 -14.01 1.79
N PRO A 485 16.51 -14.93 1.62
CA PRO A 485 17.92 -14.58 1.53
C PRO A 485 18.23 -13.61 0.39
N GLY A 486 18.90 -12.50 0.72
CA GLY A 486 19.32 -11.49 -0.26
C GLY A 486 18.26 -10.41 -0.55
N ILE A 487 17.03 -10.55 -0.05
CA ILE A 487 15.96 -9.55 -0.19
C ILE A 487 15.65 -8.96 1.19
N ASN A 488 15.59 -7.62 1.26
CA ASN A 488 15.48 -6.89 2.52
C ASN A 488 14.11 -6.21 2.71
N PHE A 489 13.04 -6.77 2.14
CA PHE A 489 11.69 -6.22 2.32
C PHE A 489 11.32 -6.18 3.80
N ARG A 490 10.95 -4.99 4.26
CA ARG A 490 10.55 -4.67 5.64
C ARG A 490 9.93 -3.29 5.66
N ALA A 491 8.94 -3.08 6.51
CA ALA A 491 8.28 -1.79 6.66
C ALA A 491 7.67 -1.25 5.35
N ARG A 492 7.38 -2.11 4.37
CA ARG A 492 6.78 -1.72 3.08
C ARG A 492 5.31 -1.37 3.27
N PRO A 493 4.78 -0.36 2.56
CA PRO A 493 3.36 0.01 2.66
C PRO A 493 2.42 -1.01 2.02
N VAL A 494 2.93 -1.92 1.18
CA VAL A 494 2.16 -2.97 0.49
C VAL A 494 1.38 -3.88 1.44
N VAL A 495 1.78 -3.96 2.72
CA VAL A 495 1.02 -4.67 3.77
C VAL A 495 -0.39 -4.11 3.97
N GLY A 496 -0.67 -2.90 3.48
CA GLY A 496 -2.01 -2.33 3.39
C GLY A 496 -2.99 -3.24 2.62
N GLY A 497 -2.46 -4.11 1.76
CA GLY A 497 -3.23 -5.13 1.04
C GLY A 497 -3.92 -6.11 1.96
N GLY A 498 -3.42 -6.26 3.20
CA GLY A 498 -4.06 -7.02 4.26
C GLY A 498 -5.49 -6.58 4.56
N PHE A 499 -5.90 -5.35 4.22
CA PHE A 499 -7.27 -4.86 4.44
C PHE A 499 -8.30 -5.33 3.42
N CYS A 500 -7.90 -6.05 2.37
CA CYS A 500 -8.80 -6.39 1.27
C CYS A 500 -10.03 -7.21 1.71
N ALA A 501 -9.92 -8.09 2.70
CA ALA A 501 -11.04 -8.92 3.17
C ALA A 501 -12.03 -8.21 4.12
N VAL A 502 -11.66 -7.08 4.74
CA VAL A 502 -12.59 -6.25 5.54
C VAL A 502 -13.79 -5.78 4.70
N GLY A 503 -13.62 -5.65 3.38
CA GLY A 503 -14.69 -5.25 2.44
C GLY A 503 -15.73 -6.33 2.08
N PHE A 504 -15.43 -7.63 2.22
CA PHE A 504 -16.18 -8.74 1.58
C PHE A 504 -17.16 -9.52 2.50
N VAL A 505 -17.26 -9.16 3.77
CA VAL A 505 -17.89 -9.93 4.88
C VAL A 505 -19.39 -10.28 4.70
N GLY A 506 -20.07 -9.70 3.72
CA GLY A 506 -21.51 -9.75 3.54
C GLY A 506 -21.93 -10.32 2.20
N LEU A 507 -20.98 -10.55 1.30
CA LEU A 507 -21.19 -11.37 0.10
C LEU A 507 -21.35 -12.86 0.42
N ARG A 508 -20.92 -13.31 1.60
CA ARG A 508 -20.92 -14.74 1.97
C ARG A 508 -22.20 -15.20 2.69
N ARG A 509 -23.22 -14.34 2.78
CA ARG A 509 -24.57 -14.68 3.27
C ARG A 509 -25.62 -14.38 2.21
N GLY A 510 -25.59 -15.11 1.10
CA GLY A 510 -26.61 -15.13 0.06
C GLY A 510 -26.95 -16.54 -0.34
#